data_AF-A0A1S3YR53-F1
#
_entry.id   AF-A0A1S3YR53-F1
#
_cell.length_a   1.000
_cell.length_b   1.000
_cell.length_c   1.000
_cell.angle_alpha   90.00
_cell.angle_beta   90.00
_cell.angle_gamma   90.00
#
_symmetry.space_group_name_H-M   'P 1'
#
loop_
_entity.id
_entity.type
_entity.pdbx_description
1 polymer ?
#
loop_
_entity_poly.entity_id
_entity_poly.type
_entity_poly.pdbx_seq_one_letter_code
_entity_poly.pdbx_strand_id
1 'polypeptide(L)'
;MLIPGPESLGDAIDVFLQPLMDELKELWETGVETFDASTKHNFMLYATLLWTINDFPAYANLSGWSTKGKLACPCCNKETSSIRLENGKKQYYMGHRLFLPLNHKWRNDKESFDGTKERRLPPEILSGEDILDQVADLDSLPLTKDPKKKIKISHESRSDNWNKKSIFFDLPYWKTLLLRHNLDVMHIEKNVCDNILGTILNVKGKTKDTIKARLDLQAMNIRKELHPIKSGDKYELPTACYTLSLEEKNKFLRFLKNLTVPDGYLSNISQCVNTKDRKISGLKSHDCHGLLQYLLPLAIRGMLCKSICEPLIELSLFFNLLGAKCLRIDDLEQIAAQIPITLCKLENVFPPSFFDVMVHLPIHLANEAMIAGPIQYRWMYPVEKWLYFLKSLVGNSACPEGSIAEGYLATECLTLCSRYLHTMETKFNLLERNYDGGVIESDGGLTIFSQPGKELRDGKLDKLNPHELEKAHIYILKNCDEIQPFLEEFSEIPGDTSQKHSDREFISWLKEKGCRIVQM
;
A
#
# COMPACT_ATOMS: atom_id res chain seq x y z
N MET A 1 17.87 -13.98 -8.26
CA MET A 1 19.00 -13.53 -9.10
C MET A 1 19.68 -12.35 -8.41
N LEU A 2 20.86 -12.55 -7.80
CA LEU A 2 21.72 -11.43 -7.41
C LEU A 2 22.42 -10.97 -8.69
N ILE A 3 22.18 -9.72 -9.07
CA ILE A 3 22.81 -9.15 -10.26
C ILE A 3 24.10 -8.50 -9.79
N PRO A 4 25.28 -8.99 -10.23
CA PRO A 4 26.54 -8.48 -9.76
C PRO A 4 26.78 -7.04 -10.22
N GLY A 5 27.29 -6.21 -9.31
CA GLY A 5 27.78 -4.87 -9.59
C GLY A 5 27.34 -3.82 -8.57
N PRO A 6 28.13 -2.73 -8.40
CA PRO A 6 27.82 -1.66 -7.46
C PRO A 6 26.66 -0.75 -7.91
N GLU A 7 26.18 -0.88 -9.16
CA GLU A 7 25.23 0.03 -9.78
C GLU A 7 23.96 -0.69 -10.27
N SER A 8 22.81 -0.02 -10.11
CA SER A 8 21.53 -0.48 -10.64
C SER A 8 21.60 -0.79 -12.14
N LEU A 9 20.88 -1.82 -12.59
CA LEU A 9 20.80 -2.16 -14.01
C LEU A 9 20.04 -1.15 -14.86
N GLY A 10 19.09 -0.43 -14.25
CA GLY A 10 18.13 0.37 -15.00
C GLY A 10 17.44 -0.46 -16.08
N ASP A 11 17.34 0.10 -17.29
CA ASP A 11 16.69 -0.53 -18.43
C ASP A 11 17.36 -1.83 -18.90
N ALA A 12 18.67 -2.02 -18.61
CA ALA A 12 19.44 -3.20 -19.01
C ALA A 12 19.10 -4.46 -18.21
N ILE A 13 18.14 -4.39 -17.28
CA ILE A 13 17.61 -5.55 -16.56
C ILE A 13 17.06 -6.63 -17.50
N ASP A 14 16.54 -6.25 -18.66
CA ASP A 14 15.96 -7.19 -19.62
C ASP A 14 16.96 -8.22 -20.13
N VAL A 15 18.24 -7.85 -20.26
CA VAL A 15 19.31 -8.79 -20.64
C VAL A 15 19.42 -9.94 -19.65
N PHE A 16 19.20 -9.65 -18.36
CA PHE A 16 19.24 -10.66 -17.29
C PHE A 16 17.94 -11.44 -17.17
N LEU A 17 16.83 -10.93 -17.72
CA LEU A 17 15.55 -11.61 -17.76
C LEU A 17 15.41 -12.54 -18.97
N GLN A 18 16.31 -12.51 -19.96
CA GLN A 18 16.25 -13.37 -21.14
C GLN A 18 16.09 -14.87 -20.79
N PRO A 19 16.89 -15.47 -19.88
CA PRO A 19 16.70 -16.88 -19.53
C PRO A 19 15.30 -17.16 -18.94
N LEU A 20 14.78 -16.23 -18.12
CA LEU A 20 13.43 -16.33 -17.58
C LEU A 20 12.37 -16.25 -18.70
N MET A 21 12.59 -15.42 -19.71
CA MET A 21 11.66 -15.31 -20.84
C MET A 21 11.63 -16.60 -21.67
N ASP A 22 12.79 -17.22 -21.87
CA ASP A 22 12.89 -18.49 -22.59
C ASP A 22 12.15 -19.61 -21.83
N GLU A 23 12.37 -19.73 -20.51
CA GLU A 23 11.64 -20.68 -19.65
C GLU A 23 10.13 -20.41 -19.64
N LEU A 24 9.70 -19.15 -19.57
CA LEU A 24 8.26 -18.79 -19.60
C LEU A 24 7.61 -19.10 -20.96
N LYS A 25 8.35 -18.97 -22.06
CA LYS A 25 7.87 -19.38 -23.40
C LYS A 25 7.73 -20.89 -23.48
N GLU A 26 8.71 -21.65 -23.00
CA GLU A 26 8.64 -23.11 -22.94
C GLU A 26 7.44 -23.57 -22.11
N LEU A 27 7.26 -23.00 -20.91
CA LEU A 27 6.13 -23.29 -20.03
C LEU A 27 4.77 -22.94 -20.63
N TRP A 28 4.70 -21.99 -21.55
CA TRP A 28 3.46 -21.60 -22.21
C TRP A 28 3.16 -22.43 -23.47
N GLU A 29 4.15 -22.64 -24.32
CA GLU A 29 3.95 -23.21 -25.66
C GLU A 29 3.99 -24.74 -25.66
N THR A 30 4.95 -25.33 -24.94
CA THR A 30 5.19 -26.78 -24.94
C THR A 30 4.85 -27.43 -23.61
N GLY A 31 5.00 -26.68 -22.52
CA GLY A 31 4.94 -27.20 -21.16
C GLY A 31 6.18 -28.03 -20.80
N VAL A 32 6.29 -28.37 -19.52
CA VAL A 32 7.39 -29.20 -18.99
C VAL A 32 6.82 -30.40 -18.23
N GLU A 33 7.33 -31.60 -18.54
CA GLU A 33 6.91 -32.81 -17.82
C GLU A 33 7.30 -32.69 -16.34
N THR A 34 6.29 -32.72 -15.47
CA THR A 34 6.45 -32.48 -14.03
C THR A 34 5.77 -33.59 -13.25
N PHE A 35 6.46 -34.09 -12.22
CA PHE A 35 5.90 -35.11 -11.32
C PHE A 35 4.99 -34.47 -10.28
N ASP A 36 3.72 -34.88 -10.25
CA ASP A 36 2.80 -34.52 -9.18
C ASP A 36 2.96 -35.50 -8.00
N ALA A 37 3.45 -34.99 -6.87
CA ALA A 37 3.65 -35.77 -5.66
C ALA A 37 2.35 -36.32 -5.05
N SER A 38 1.21 -35.67 -5.30
CA SER A 38 -0.11 -36.09 -4.78
C SER A 38 -0.64 -37.30 -5.54
N THR A 39 -0.73 -37.18 -6.87
CA THR A 39 -1.23 -38.28 -7.71
C THR A 39 -0.18 -39.33 -8.04
N LYS A 40 1.11 -39.04 -7.80
CA LYS A 40 2.27 -39.87 -8.16
C LYS A 40 2.39 -40.15 -9.66
N HIS A 41 1.89 -39.25 -10.50
CA HIS A 41 1.97 -39.34 -11.95
C HIS A 41 2.64 -38.09 -12.52
N ASN A 42 3.24 -38.24 -13.69
CA ASN A 42 3.70 -37.09 -14.46
C ASN A 42 2.51 -36.42 -15.14
N PHE A 43 2.53 -35.09 -15.18
CA PHE A 43 1.63 -34.28 -15.99
C PHE A 43 2.45 -33.23 -16.75
N MET A 44 1.86 -32.69 -17.81
CA MET A 44 2.48 -31.58 -18.51
C MET A 44 2.14 -30.27 -17.79
N LEU A 45 3.13 -29.65 -17.15
CA LEU A 45 2.96 -28.38 -16.46
C LEU A 45 3.04 -27.25 -17.47
N TYR A 46 2.00 -26.42 -17.48
CA TYR A 46 2.00 -25.14 -18.17
C TYR A 46 1.95 -24.01 -17.15
N ALA A 47 2.63 -22.91 -17.43
CA ALA A 47 2.62 -21.73 -16.58
C ALA A 47 2.54 -20.44 -17.39
N THR A 48 2.01 -19.41 -16.76
CA THR A 48 1.92 -18.07 -17.36
C THR A 48 2.23 -17.02 -16.30
N LEU A 49 2.95 -15.97 -16.72
CA LEU A 49 3.20 -14.80 -15.89
C LEU A 49 2.01 -13.85 -15.99
N LEU A 50 1.21 -13.75 -14.93
CA LEU A 50 0.03 -12.89 -14.91
C LEU A 50 0.35 -11.40 -14.80
N TRP A 51 1.34 -11.04 -14.00
CA TRP A 51 1.75 -9.66 -13.77
C TRP A 51 3.05 -9.60 -12.97
N THR A 52 3.61 -8.40 -12.84
CA THR A 52 4.72 -8.11 -11.92
C THR A 52 4.28 -7.16 -10.80
N ILE A 53 4.92 -7.25 -9.65
CA ILE A 53 4.71 -6.38 -8.49
C ILE A 53 6.06 -5.77 -8.15
N ASN A 54 6.17 -4.45 -8.22
CA ASN A 54 7.46 -3.76 -8.14
C ASN A 54 7.32 -2.43 -7.44
N ASP A 55 8.36 -2.01 -6.72
CA ASP A 55 8.45 -0.62 -6.31
C ASP A 55 8.46 0.32 -7.55
N PHE A 56 8.10 1.58 -7.35
CA PHE A 56 7.90 2.51 -8.48
C PHE A 56 9.16 2.76 -9.33
N PRO A 57 10.39 2.72 -8.78
CA PRO A 57 11.61 2.67 -9.58
C PRO A 57 11.78 1.40 -10.42
N ALA A 58 11.57 0.20 -9.85
CA ALA A 58 11.69 -1.05 -10.61
C ALA A 58 10.56 -1.19 -11.64
N TYR A 59 9.37 -0.65 -11.36
CA TYR A 59 8.29 -0.51 -12.34
C TYR A 59 8.80 0.16 -13.61
N ALA A 60 9.54 1.27 -13.49
CA ALA A 60 10.08 1.98 -14.64
C ALA A 60 11.05 1.13 -15.45
N ASN A 61 11.94 0.43 -14.76
CA ASN A 61 12.95 -0.41 -15.40
C ASN A 61 12.33 -1.62 -16.11
N LEU A 62 11.25 -2.21 -15.56
CA LEU A 62 10.63 -3.39 -16.15
C LEU A 62 9.62 -3.05 -17.26
N SER A 63 8.77 -2.05 -17.03
CA SER A 63 7.79 -1.63 -18.04
C SER A 63 8.43 -0.86 -19.19
N GLY A 64 9.53 -0.16 -18.94
CA GLY A 64 10.10 0.82 -19.86
C GLY A 64 9.44 2.20 -19.76
N TRP A 65 8.36 2.37 -18.98
CA TRP A 65 7.75 3.68 -18.75
C TRP A 65 8.47 4.44 -17.65
N SER A 66 9.04 5.60 -17.96
CA SER A 66 9.69 6.44 -16.95
C SER A 66 8.67 6.88 -15.89
N THR A 67 8.95 6.58 -14.62
CA THR A 67 8.15 7.03 -13.47
C THR A 67 8.60 8.39 -12.93
N LYS A 68 9.22 9.20 -13.80
CA LYS A 68 9.74 10.54 -13.48
C LYS A 68 9.23 11.56 -14.49
N GLY A 69 9.27 12.83 -14.10
CA GLY A 69 8.93 13.94 -15.00
C GLY A 69 7.43 14.18 -15.10
N LYS A 70 6.97 14.78 -16.20
CA LYS A 70 5.58 15.25 -16.34
C LYS A 70 4.57 14.11 -16.54
N LEU A 71 5.01 12.97 -17.09
CA LEU A 71 4.19 11.81 -17.44
C LEU A 71 4.48 10.60 -16.54
N ALA A 72 4.80 10.81 -15.26
CA ALA A 72 5.25 9.71 -14.41
C ALA A 72 4.19 8.65 -14.11
N CYS A 73 2.90 8.97 -14.25
CA CYS A 73 1.83 8.02 -14.00
C CYS A 73 1.70 7.06 -15.20
N PRO A 74 2.00 5.76 -15.04
CA PRO A 74 1.90 4.80 -16.15
C PRO A 74 0.44 4.59 -16.60
N CYS A 75 -0.52 4.69 -15.66
CA CYS A 75 -1.94 4.49 -15.93
C CYS A 75 -2.55 5.65 -16.72
N CYS A 76 -2.19 6.90 -16.41
CA CYS A 76 -2.63 8.07 -17.17
C CYS A 76 -1.81 8.32 -18.45
N ASN A 77 -0.63 7.71 -18.54
CA ASN A 77 0.26 7.76 -19.70
C ASN A 77 0.48 9.21 -20.21
N LYS A 78 0.37 9.44 -21.52
CA LYS A 78 0.47 10.75 -22.19
C LYS A 78 -0.51 11.81 -21.66
N GLU A 79 -1.63 11.37 -21.07
CA GLU A 79 -2.69 12.25 -20.57
C GLU A 79 -2.54 12.58 -19.07
N THR A 80 -1.40 12.21 -18.46
CA THR A 80 -1.07 12.57 -17.08
C THR A 80 -1.21 14.08 -16.85
N SER A 81 -2.13 14.47 -15.97
CA SER A 81 -2.27 15.85 -15.51
C SER A 81 -1.16 16.16 -14.51
N SER A 82 -0.18 16.97 -14.92
CA SER A 82 0.85 17.47 -14.02
C SER A 82 1.24 18.91 -14.36
N ILE A 83 1.82 19.59 -13.37
CA ILE A 83 2.31 20.95 -13.50
C ILE A 83 3.67 21.10 -12.83
N ARG A 84 4.58 21.78 -13.53
CA ARG A 84 5.87 22.20 -12.98
C ARG A 84 5.76 23.63 -12.48
N LEU A 85 5.72 23.82 -11.17
CA LEU A 85 5.65 25.16 -10.59
C LEU A 85 7.04 25.79 -10.41
N GLU A 86 7.10 27.11 -10.58
CA GLU A 86 8.33 27.89 -10.73
C GLU A 86 9.24 27.84 -9.49
N ASN A 87 8.67 27.99 -8.29
CA ASN A 87 9.44 28.05 -7.06
C ASN A 87 9.80 26.65 -6.56
N GLY A 88 8.85 25.71 -6.65
CA GLY A 88 9.05 24.32 -6.28
C GLY A 88 10.06 23.59 -7.16
N LYS A 89 10.12 23.91 -8.46
CA LYS A 89 10.97 23.26 -9.48
C LYS A 89 10.79 21.74 -9.51
N LYS A 90 9.59 21.27 -9.20
CA LYS A 90 9.16 19.86 -9.18
C LYS A 90 7.86 19.72 -9.95
N GLN A 91 7.57 18.48 -10.35
CA GLN A 91 6.29 18.13 -10.97
C GLN A 91 5.30 17.76 -9.87
N TYR A 92 4.10 18.32 -9.95
CA TYR A 92 2.98 18.03 -9.06
C TYR A 92 1.82 17.50 -9.89
N TYR A 93 1.11 16.51 -9.37
CA TYR A 93 0.09 15.72 -10.06
C TYR A 93 -1.28 16.10 -9.51
N MET A 94 -1.68 17.32 -9.83
CA MET A 94 -3.00 17.85 -9.52
C MET A 94 -3.96 17.64 -10.70
N GLY A 95 -5.20 18.11 -10.56
CA GLY A 95 -6.22 18.01 -11.59
C GLY A 95 -7.08 16.76 -11.40
N HIS A 96 -7.27 16.29 -10.17
CA HIS A 96 -8.15 15.15 -9.88
C HIS A 96 -9.61 15.39 -10.28
N ARG A 97 -9.99 16.67 -10.52
CA ARG A 97 -11.28 17.05 -11.13
C ARG A 97 -11.54 16.37 -12.48
N LEU A 98 -10.47 15.98 -13.19
CA LEU A 98 -10.51 15.24 -14.45
C LEU A 98 -11.28 13.92 -14.36
N PHE A 99 -11.30 13.30 -13.17
CA PHE A 99 -11.91 12.01 -12.91
C PHE A 99 -13.31 12.11 -12.29
N LEU A 100 -13.81 13.32 -12.03
CA LEU A 100 -15.18 13.54 -11.55
C LEU A 100 -16.18 13.39 -12.71
N PRO A 101 -17.47 13.14 -12.47
CA PRO A 101 -18.50 13.22 -13.52
C PRO A 101 -18.50 14.58 -14.25
N LEU A 102 -18.79 14.60 -15.56
CA LEU A 102 -18.76 15.83 -16.37
C LEU A 102 -19.66 16.97 -15.85
N ASN A 103 -20.78 16.61 -15.24
CA ASN A 103 -21.74 17.53 -14.64
C ASN A 103 -21.38 17.94 -13.20
N HIS A 104 -20.27 17.45 -12.64
CA HIS A 104 -19.89 17.75 -11.27
C HIS A 104 -19.49 19.23 -11.11
N LYS A 105 -20.07 19.91 -10.11
CA LYS A 105 -19.88 21.37 -9.89
C LYS A 105 -18.42 21.82 -9.83
N TRP A 106 -17.56 21.03 -9.18
CA TRP A 106 -16.13 21.34 -9.02
C TRP A 106 -15.35 21.41 -10.34
N ARG A 107 -15.80 20.73 -11.40
CA ARG A 107 -15.19 20.90 -12.73
C ARG A 107 -15.27 22.34 -13.25
N ASN A 108 -16.23 23.13 -12.76
CA ASN A 108 -16.38 24.55 -13.12
C ASN A 108 -15.82 25.52 -12.06
N ASP A 109 -15.39 25.00 -10.91
CA ASP A 109 -14.90 25.78 -9.78
C ASP A 109 -13.44 26.18 -9.99
N LYS A 110 -13.23 27.41 -10.47
CA LYS A 110 -11.90 27.96 -10.71
C LYS A 110 -11.24 28.44 -9.42
N GLU A 111 -12.02 29.03 -8.53
CA GLU A 111 -11.53 29.80 -7.39
C GLU A 111 -10.93 28.89 -6.31
N SER A 112 -11.56 27.74 -6.04
CA SER A 112 -11.10 26.80 -5.02
C SER A 112 -9.87 25.97 -5.44
N PHE A 113 -9.69 25.78 -6.75
CA PHE A 113 -8.69 24.87 -7.34
C PHE A 113 -7.51 25.63 -7.96
N ASP A 114 -7.28 25.50 -9.27
CA ASP A 114 -6.08 25.93 -9.99
C ASP A 114 -6.35 27.13 -10.93
N GLY A 115 -7.50 27.79 -10.81
CA GLY A 115 -7.91 28.89 -11.70
C GLY A 115 -8.51 28.44 -13.04
N THR A 116 -8.58 27.14 -13.32
CA THR A 116 -9.05 26.59 -14.61
C THR A 116 -10.40 25.87 -14.48
N LYS A 117 -11.10 25.71 -15.62
CA LYS A 117 -12.27 24.81 -15.74
C LYS A 117 -11.80 23.51 -16.35
N GLU A 118 -12.25 22.39 -15.80
CA GLU A 118 -11.91 21.06 -16.30
C GLU A 118 -13.02 20.52 -17.21
N ARG A 119 -12.69 20.32 -18.49
CA ARG A 119 -13.60 19.84 -19.54
C ARG A 119 -13.16 18.52 -20.17
N ARG A 120 -11.93 18.09 -19.90
CA ARG A 120 -11.36 16.87 -20.46
C ARG A 120 -12.01 15.63 -19.83
N LEU A 121 -11.91 14.52 -20.53
CA LEU A 121 -12.31 13.20 -20.02
C LEU A 121 -11.16 12.57 -19.25
N PRO A 122 -11.44 11.65 -18.30
CA PRO A 122 -10.39 10.85 -17.68
C PRO A 122 -9.61 10.08 -18.75
N PRO A 123 -8.30 9.84 -18.53
CA PRO A 123 -7.48 9.10 -19.49
C PRO A 123 -8.02 7.72 -19.80
N GLU A 124 -7.89 7.30 -21.06
CA GLU A 124 -8.23 5.93 -21.47
C GLU A 124 -7.14 4.96 -21.02
N ILE A 125 -7.57 3.78 -20.54
CA ILE A 125 -6.63 2.71 -20.16
C ILE A 125 -6.14 2.04 -21.43
N LEU A 126 -4.83 2.12 -21.67
CA LEU A 126 -4.21 1.55 -22.86
C LEU A 126 -4.16 0.01 -22.80
N SER A 127 -4.60 -0.61 -23.89
CA SER A 127 -4.41 -2.05 -24.14
C SER A 127 -2.93 -2.40 -24.35
N GLY A 128 -2.60 -3.69 -24.34
CA GLY A 128 -1.22 -4.09 -24.66
C GLY A 128 -0.86 -3.80 -26.13
N GLU A 129 -1.82 -3.91 -27.05
CA GLU A 129 -1.68 -3.49 -28.44
C GLU A 129 -1.37 -1.99 -28.56
N ASP A 130 -2.12 -1.12 -27.85
CA ASP A 130 -1.86 0.33 -27.89
C ASP A 130 -0.46 0.67 -27.38
N ILE A 131 0.03 -0.06 -26.37
CA ILE A 131 1.39 0.11 -25.86
C ILE A 131 2.41 -0.38 -26.88
N LEU A 132 2.20 -1.55 -27.50
CA LEU A 132 3.07 -2.08 -28.54
C LEU A 132 3.26 -1.10 -29.70
N ASP A 133 2.17 -0.48 -30.14
CA ASP A 133 2.20 0.54 -31.20
C ASP A 133 3.03 1.76 -30.79
N GLN A 134 2.98 2.17 -29.51
CA GLN A 134 3.78 3.28 -29.01
C GLN A 134 5.27 2.98 -28.90
N VAL A 135 5.65 1.71 -28.67
CA VAL A 135 7.05 1.32 -28.46
C VAL A 135 7.68 0.59 -29.67
N ALA A 136 6.95 0.47 -30.79
CA ALA A 136 7.40 -0.25 -31.97
C ALA A 136 8.75 0.25 -32.51
N ASP A 137 9.02 1.56 -32.45
CA ASP A 137 10.28 2.15 -32.89
C ASP A 137 11.43 2.00 -31.87
N LEU A 138 11.15 1.48 -30.67
CA LEU A 138 12.14 1.22 -29.62
C LEU A 138 12.67 -0.22 -29.62
N ASP A 139 12.09 -1.12 -30.42
CA ASP A 139 12.38 -2.56 -30.43
C ASP A 139 13.85 -2.87 -30.76
N SER A 140 14.45 -2.10 -31.67
CA SER A 140 15.84 -2.30 -32.12
C SER A 140 16.89 -1.59 -31.27
N LEU A 141 16.53 -0.96 -30.14
CA LEU A 141 17.48 -0.20 -29.34
C LEU A 141 18.36 -1.10 -28.47
N PRO A 142 19.70 -0.95 -28.50
CA PRO A 142 20.58 -1.72 -27.65
C PRO A 142 20.40 -1.34 -26.18
N LEU A 143 19.94 -2.29 -25.37
CA LEU A 143 19.86 -2.14 -23.92
C LEU A 143 21.24 -2.36 -23.30
N THR A 144 21.89 -1.27 -22.88
CA THR A 144 23.25 -1.33 -22.35
C THR A 144 23.49 -0.30 -21.25
N LYS A 145 24.42 -0.64 -20.35
CA LYS A 145 24.98 0.27 -19.35
C LYS A 145 26.09 1.17 -19.87
N ASP A 146 26.75 0.79 -20.96
CA ASP A 146 27.88 1.54 -21.49
C ASP A 146 27.41 2.93 -21.96
N PRO A 147 27.82 4.03 -21.29
CA PRO A 147 27.36 5.37 -21.65
C PRO A 147 27.72 5.76 -23.08
N LYS A 148 28.75 5.15 -23.67
CA LYS A 148 29.17 5.40 -25.06
C LYS A 148 28.26 4.71 -26.07
N LYS A 149 27.60 3.63 -25.68
CA LYS A 149 26.71 2.83 -26.53
C LYS A 149 25.23 3.09 -26.24
N LYS A 150 24.91 3.66 -25.08
CA LYS A 150 23.53 3.98 -24.70
C LYS A 150 22.98 5.11 -25.57
N ILE A 151 21.92 4.81 -26.31
CA ILE A 151 21.17 5.80 -27.07
C ILE A 151 20.28 6.58 -26.11
N LYS A 152 20.39 7.91 -26.15
CA LYS A 152 19.55 8.79 -25.33
C LYS A 152 18.22 9.03 -26.04
N ILE A 153 17.13 8.60 -25.42
CA ILE A 153 15.78 8.85 -25.94
C ILE A 153 15.34 10.27 -25.56
N SER A 154 14.82 10.98 -26.55
CA SER A 154 14.21 12.29 -26.34
C SER A 154 12.70 12.14 -26.14
N HIS A 155 12.26 12.28 -24.90
CA HIS A 155 10.84 12.31 -24.55
C HIS A 155 10.11 13.52 -25.13
N GLU A 156 10.83 14.61 -25.44
CA GLU A 156 10.26 15.79 -26.07
C GLU A 156 9.87 15.52 -27.52
N SER A 157 10.72 14.81 -28.29
CA SER A 157 10.41 14.49 -29.68
C SER A 157 9.33 13.42 -29.80
N ARG A 158 9.32 12.42 -28.91
CA ARG A 158 8.32 11.35 -28.91
C ARG A 158 6.97 11.77 -28.30
N SER A 159 6.97 12.82 -27.48
CA SER A 159 5.82 13.24 -26.68
C SER A 159 5.28 12.13 -25.75
N ASP A 160 6.15 11.24 -25.28
CA ASP A 160 5.84 10.15 -24.35
C ASP A 160 6.96 9.96 -23.30
N ASN A 161 6.79 8.98 -22.41
CA ASN A 161 7.77 8.67 -21.35
C ASN A 161 8.41 7.27 -21.51
N TRP A 162 8.37 6.69 -22.72
CA TRP A 162 8.95 5.37 -22.97
C TRP A 162 10.48 5.45 -23.12
N ASN A 163 11.18 4.56 -22.42
CA ASN A 163 12.64 4.37 -22.50
C ASN A 163 13.03 3.10 -23.26
N LYS A 164 12.09 2.17 -23.44
CA LYS A 164 12.28 0.92 -24.19
C LYS A 164 10.94 0.23 -24.39
N LYS A 165 10.92 -0.76 -25.27
CA LYS A 165 9.95 -1.86 -25.24
C LYS A 165 10.34 -2.83 -24.13
N SER A 166 9.39 -3.21 -23.28
CA SER A 166 9.63 -4.22 -22.24
C SER A 166 9.84 -5.60 -22.85
N ILE A 167 10.84 -6.35 -22.39
CA ILE A 167 11.06 -7.74 -22.82
C ILE A 167 9.87 -8.67 -22.58
N PHE A 168 8.99 -8.35 -21.63
CA PHE A 168 7.79 -9.17 -21.38
C PHE A 168 6.84 -9.19 -22.59
N PHE A 169 6.90 -8.21 -23.49
CA PHE A 169 6.13 -8.24 -24.74
C PHE A 169 6.58 -9.33 -25.73
N ASP A 170 7.70 -10.00 -25.48
CA ASP A 170 8.09 -11.18 -26.23
C ASP A 170 7.30 -12.43 -25.81
N LEU A 171 6.58 -12.37 -24.68
CA LEU A 171 5.62 -13.41 -24.30
C LEU A 171 4.33 -13.23 -25.11
N PRO A 172 3.82 -14.28 -25.78
CA PRO A 172 2.74 -14.16 -26.76
C PRO A 172 1.42 -13.64 -26.18
N TYR A 173 1.18 -13.90 -24.89
CA TYR A 173 -0.03 -13.50 -24.16
C TYR A 173 0.12 -12.17 -23.42
N TRP A 174 1.31 -11.56 -23.32
CA TRP A 174 1.51 -10.39 -22.45
C TRP A 174 0.67 -9.18 -22.85
N LYS A 175 0.52 -8.97 -24.16
CA LYS A 175 -0.30 -7.89 -24.71
C LYS A 175 -1.80 -8.03 -24.38
N THR A 176 -2.28 -9.27 -24.17
CA THR A 176 -3.70 -9.53 -23.86
C THR A 176 -4.02 -9.36 -22.37
N LEU A 177 -3.00 -9.23 -21.51
CA LEU A 177 -3.20 -9.03 -20.07
C LEU A 177 -3.75 -7.63 -19.79
N LEU A 178 -4.84 -7.55 -19.03
CA LEU A 178 -5.47 -6.28 -18.62
C LEU A 178 -4.59 -5.49 -17.63
N LEU A 179 -3.81 -6.20 -16.81
CA LEU A 179 -2.87 -5.61 -15.86
C LEU A 179 -1.52 -6.34 -15.94
N ARG A 180 -0.50 -5.62 -16.40
CA ARG A 180 0.86 -6.16 -16.66
C ARG A 180 1.83 -5.90 -15.51
N HIS A 181 1.80 -4.67 -15.01
CA HIS A 181 2.64 -4.22 -13.90
C HIS A 181 1.73 -3.56 -12.86
N ASN A 182 1.73 -4.11 -11.64
CA ASN A 182 0.90 -3.60 -10.54
C ASN A 182 1.53 -2.36 -9.92
N LEU A 183 0.67 -1.47 -9.43
CA LEU A 183 1.07 -0.44 -8.50
C LEU A 183 1.28 -1.03 -7.11
N ASP A 184 2.45 -0.76 -6.53
CA ASP A 184 2.79 -1.24 -5.20
C ASP A 184 2.07 -0.46 -4.10
N VAL A 185 0.94 -1.02 -3.66
CA VAL A 185 0.10 -0.45 -2.61
C VAL A 185 0.89 -0.22 -1.32
N MET A 186 1.84 -1.10 -1.00
CA MET A 186 2.67 -0.98 0.21
C MET A 186 3.45 0.31 0.26
N HIS A 187 4.18 0.57 -0.83
CA HIS A 187 4.99 1.77 -0.93
C HIS A 187 4.14 3.01 -1.15
N ILE A 188 3.02 2.92 -1.87
CA ILE A 188 2.08 4.03 -2.04
C ILE A 188 1.52 4.45 -0.68
N GLU A 189 0.96 3.51 0.10
CA GLU A 189 0.43 3.77 1.44
C GLU A 189 1.48 4.41 2.35
N LYS A 190 2.70 3.85 2.36
CA LYS A 190 3.79 4.41 3.16
C LYS A 190 4.08 5.86 2.77
N ASN A 191 4.22 6.15 1.48
CA ASN A 191 4.51 7.51 1.00
C ASN A 191 3.38 8.48 1.31
N VAL A 192 2.12 8.07 1.11
CA VAL A 192 0.93 8.87 1.45
C VAL A 192 0.90 9.17 2.96
N CYS A 193 1.12 8.16 3.80
CA CYS A 193 1.16 8.32 5.25
C CYS A 193 2.30 9.27 5.70
N ASP A 194 3.51 9.07 5.17
CA ASP A 194 4.66 9.95 5.44
C ASP A 194 4.39 11.40 5.01
N ASN A 195 3.74 11.60 3.86
CA ASN A 195 3.36 12.91 3.33
C ASN A 195 2.33 13.61 4.23
N ILE A 196 1.30 12.88 4.69
CA ILE A 196 0.28 13.39 5.62
C ILE A 196 0.94 13.79 6.93
N LEU A 197 1.63 12.85 7.59
CA LEU A 197 2.26 13.09 8.90
C LEU A 197 3.29 14.21 8.84
N GLY A 198 4.14 14.23 7.80
CA GLY A 198 5.14 15.26 7.59
C GLY A 198 4.52 16.66 7.47
N THR A 199 3.37 16.76 6.81
CA THR A 199 2.66 18.03 6.56
C THR A 199 1.88 18.49 7.79
N ILE A 200 1.03 17.65 8.39
CA ILE A 200 0.19 18.07 9.52
C ILE A 200 1.00 18.37 10.79
N LEU A 201 2.12 17.67 11.01
CA LEU A 201 3.04 17.94 12.11
C LEU A 201 4.05 19.05 11.78
N ASN A 202 4.09 19.53 10.53
CA ASN A 202 5.06 20.49 10.02
C ASN A 202 6.52 20.09 10.36
N VAL A 203 6.89 18.85 10.02
CA VAL A 203 8.23 18.32 10.32
C VAL A 203 9.23 18.87 9.32
N LYS A 204 10.28 19.55 9.81
CA LYS A 204 11.34 20.12 8.98
C LYS A 204 11.95 19.05 8.05
N GLY A 205 11.99 19.35 6.76
CA GLY A 205 12.53 18.45 5.73
C GLY A 205 11.56 17.37 5.23
N LYS A 206 10.42 17.15 5.90
CA LYS A 206 9.37 16.22 5.46
C LYS A 206 8.05 16.90 5.10
N THR A 207 7.77 18.07 5.68
CA THR A 207 6.57 18.84 5.38
C THR A 207 6.50 19.18 3.89
N LYS A 208 5.31 19.01 3.31
CA LYS A 208 5.02 19.49 1.96
C LYS A 208 4.73 20.98 1.96
N ASP A 209 4.41 21.55 3.11
CA ASP A 209 4.20 22.99 3.27
C ASP A 209 5.52 23.72 3.49
N THR A 210 6.11 24.20 2.39
CA THR A 210 7.39 24.91 2.38
C THR A 210 7.21 26.33 1.86
N ILE A 211 8.19 27.21 2.11
CA ILE A 211 8.19 28.58 1.56
C ILE A 211 8.00 28.54 0.03
N LYS A 212 8.66 27.60 -0.66
CA LYS A 212 8.51 27.42 -2.11
C LYS A 212 7.08 27.06 -2.50
N ALA A 213 6.45 26.15 -1.77
CA ALA A 213 5.06 25.78 -2.01
C ALA A 213 4.09 26.96 -1.77
N ARG A 214 4.35 27.80 -0.76
CA ARG A 214 3.55 29.00 -0.50
C ARG A 214 3.76 30.10 -1.55
N LEU A 215 4.97 30.27 -2.06
CA LEU A 215 5.25 31.15 -3.20
C LEU A 215 4.59 30.64 -4.48
N ASP A 216 4.54 29.31 -4.68
CA ASP A 216 3.81 28.71 -5.80
C ASP A 216 2.29 28.99 -5.70
N LEU A 217 1.69 28.89 -4.51
CA LEU A 217 0.29 29.32 -4.27
C LEU A 217 0.08 30.80 -4.61
N GLN A 218 1.04 31.65 -4.26
CA GLN A 218 1.01 33.08 -4.60
C GLN A 218 1.09 33.31 -6.11
N ALA A 219 1.99 32.63 -6.81
CA ALA A 219 2.13 32.71 -8.26
C ALA A 219 0.89 32.20 -9.01
N MET A 220 0.23 31.17 -8.46
CA MET A 220 -1.05 30.66 -8.96
C MET A 220 -2.25 31.57 -8.61
N ASN A 221 -2.05 32.58 -7.76
CA ASN A 221 -3.10 33.50 -7.27
C ASN A 221 -4.29 32.78 -6.60
N ILE A 222 -4.00 31.73 -5.84
CA ILE A 222 -4.99 30.95 -5.07
C ILE A 222 -4.63 30.96 -3.58
N ARG A 223 -5.63 30.87 -2.70
CA ARG A 223 -5.44 30.80 -1.23
C ARG A 223 -4.58 31.94 -0.67
N LYS A 224 -5.05 33.17 -0.86
CA LYS A 224 -4.36 34.41 -0.45
C LYS A 224 -4.01 34.42 1.04
N GLU A 225 -4.83 33.78 1.86
CA GLU A 225 -4.61 33.59 3.29
C GLU A 225 -3.35 32.77 3.63
N LEU A 226 -2.82 32.00 2.68
CA LEU A 226 -1.60 31.21 2.84
C LEU A 226 -0.35 31.88 2.24
N HIS A 227 -0.48 33.04 1.58
CA HIS A 227 0.65 33.67 0.88
C HIS A 227 1.73 34.14 1.87
N PRO A 228 3.02 34.01 1.52
CA PRO A 228 4.10 34.52 2.37
C PRO A 228 4.01 36.04 2.57
N ILE A 229 4.16 36.49 3.82
CA ILE A 229 4.22 37.91 4.16
C ILE A 229 5.69 38.30 4.26
N LYS A 230 6.11 39.29 3.46
CA LYS A 230 7.50 39.77 3.46
C LYS A 230 7.67 40.78 4.59
N SER A 231 8.49 40.45 5.58
CA SER A 231 8.90 41.33 6.69
C SER A 231 10.40 41.56 6.59
N GLY A 232 10.79 42.62 5.88
CA GLY A 232 12.19 42.89 5.51
C GLY A 232 12.76 41.82 4.57
N ASP A 233 13.87 41.20 4.98
CA ASP A 233 14.54 40.12 4.23
C ASP A 233 13.99 38.71 4.54
N LYS A 234 13.06 38.59 5.51
CA LYS A 234 12.48 37.31 5.92
C LYS A 234 11.04 37.17 5.43
N TYR A 235 10.69 35.93 5.07
CA TYR A 235 9.30 35.54 4.83
C TYR A 235 8.70 34.98 6.10
N GLU A 236 7.58 35.56 6.51
CA GLU A 236 6.70 35.00 7.53
C GLU A 236 5.61 34.18 6.83
N LEU A 237 5.40 32.94 7.26
CA LEU A 237 4.39 32.05 6.69
C LEU A 237 3.15 32.04 7.59
N PRO A 238 1.98 32.44 7.08
CA PRO A 238 0.73 32.28 7.80
C PRO A 238 0.48 30.82 8.19
N THR A 239 -0.03 30.61 9.41
CA THR A 239 -0.39 29.28 9.89
C THR A 239 -1.40 28.64 8.96
N ALA A 240 -1.06 27.47 8.42
CA ALA A 240 -1.99 26.71 7.60
C ALA A 240 -3.04 25.99 8.45
N CYS A 241 -4.28 25.94 7.96
CA CYS A 241 -5.37 25.22 8.60
C CYS A 241 -5.11 23.71 8.75
N TYR A 242 -4.30 23.11 7.86
CA TYR A 242 -3.91 21.70 7.89
C TYR A 242 -2.72 21.40 8.81
N THR A 243 -2.13 22.41 9.46
CA THR A 243 -1.08 22.20 10.46
C THR A 243 -1.70 22.13 11.84
N LEU A 244 -1.42 21.06 12.57
CA LEU A 244 -1.85 20.91 13.96
C LEU A 244 -1.30 22.05 14.82
N SER A 245 -2.12 22.59 15.72
CA SER A 245 -1.66 23.54 16.72
C SER A 245 -0.63 22.90 17.66
N LEU A 246 0.11 23.71 18.43
CA LEU A 246 1.11 23.16 19.35
C LEU A 246 0.48 22.20 20.37
N GLU A 247 -0.72 22.52 20.85
CA GLU A 247 -1.47 21.68 21.79
C GLU A 247 -1.93 20.37 21.12
N GLU A 248 -2.49 20.46 19.92
CA GLU A 248 -2.92 19.30 19.13
C GLU A 248 -1.75 18.38 18.78
N LYS A 249 -0.59 18.92 18.38
CA LYS A 249 0.62 18.10 18.14
C LYS A 249 1.00 17.32 19.39
N ASN A 250 0.97 17.96 20.55
CA ASN A 250 1.29 17.28 21.81
C ASN A 250 0.26 16.20 22.14
N LYS A 251 -1.04 16.44 21.91
CA LYS A 251 -2.10 15.43 22.10
C LYS A 251 -1.91 14.25 21.14
N PHE A 252 -1.70 14.51 19.85
CA PHE A 252 -1.48 13.50 18.83
C PHE A 252 -0.24 12.63 19.14
N LEU A 253 0.89 13.25 19.47
CA LEU A 253 2.11 12.52 19.79
C LEU A 253 2.01 11.75 21.11
N ARG A 254 1.31 12.28 22.12
CA ARG A 254 1.06 11.54 23.37
C ARG A 254 0.17 10.33 23.12
N PHE A 255 -0.86 10.46 22.29
CA PHE A 255 -1.70 9.33 21.87
C PHE A 255 -0.83 8.22 21.27
N LEU A 256 0.01 8.54 20.28
CA LEU A 256 0.91 7.55 19.66
C LEU A 256 2.00 7.02 20.61
N LYS A 257 2.48 7.84 21.55
CA LYS A 257 3.51 7.44 22.53
C LYS A 257 2.98 6.42 23.54
N ASN A 258 1.72 6.57 23.92
CA ASN A 258 1.05 5.75 24.92
C ASN A 258 0.22 4.61 24.30
N LEU A 259 0.21 4.50 22.98
CA LEU A 259 -0.52 3.46 22.28
C LEU A 259 0.10 2.09 22.58
N THR A 260 -0.71 1.20 23.14
CA THR A 260 -0.41 -0.21 23.29
C THR A 260 -1.34 -0.98 22.37
N VAL A 261 -0.79 -1.90 21.58
CA VAL A 261 -1.53 -2.74 20.63
C VAL A 261 -1.22 -4.21 20.90
N PRO A 262 -2.08 -5.14 20.45
CA PRO A 262 -1.80 -6.57 20.52
C PRO A 262 -0.45 -6.92 19.88
N ASP A 263 0.16 -8.02 20.33
CA ASP A 263 1.40 -8.52 19.72
C ASP A 263 1.18 -8.83 18.23
N GLY A 264 2.20 -8.53 17.42
CA GLY A 264 2.12 -8.64 15.96
C GLY A 264 1.30 -7.57 15.23
N TYR A 265 0.54 -6.71 15.93
CA TYR A 265 -0.32 -5.70 15.27
C TYR A 265 0.46 -4.53 14.65
N LEU A 266 1.39 -3.91 15.38
CA LEU A 266 2.30 -2.86 14.87
C LEU A 266 3.66 -3.02 15.54
N SER A 267 4.70 -2.37 15.01
CA SER A 267 5.94 -2.24 15.78
C SER A 267 5.73 -1.31 16.97
N ASN A 268 6.73 -1.20 17.85
CA ASN A 268 6.68 -0.31 19.00
C ASN A 268 6.75 1.17 18.57
N ILE A 269 5.63 1.72 18.09
CA ILE A 269 5.48 3.10 17.59
C ILE A 269 5.89 4.13 18.64
N SER A 270 5.82 3.81 19.94
CA SER A 270 6.31 4.69 20.98
C SER A 270 7.78 5.07 20.78
N GLN A 271 8.61 4.17 20.23
CA GLN A 271 10.02 4.45 19.93
C GLN A 271 10.19 5.40 18.74
N CYS A 272 9.21 5.44 17.83
CA CYS A 272 9.21 6.34 16.68
C CYS A 272 8.81 7.78 17.06
N VAL A 273 8.22 7.99 18.24
CA VAL A 273 7.71 9.28 18.71
C VAL A 273 8.72 10.01 19.58
N ASN A 274 9.12 11.21 19.14
CA ASN A 274 9.90 12.16 19.91
C ASN A 274 9.03 13.37 20.29
N THR A 275 8.64 13.42 21.56
CA THR A 275 7.77 14.47 22.12
C THR A 275 8.51 15.80 22.34
N LYS A 276 9.82 15.78 22.57
CA LYS A 276 10.64 16.99 22.73
C LYS A 276 10.73 17.77 21.42
N ASP A 277 11.06 17.05 20.35
CA ASP A 277 11.21 17.63 19.01
C ASP A 277 9.88 17.71 18.25
N ARG A 278 8.79 17.18 18.83
CA ARG A 278 7.45 17.10 18.24
C ARG A 278 7.44 16.47 16.84
N LYS A 279 8.17 15.36 16.69
CA LYS A 279 8.35 14.68 15.40
C LYS A 279 8.16 13.17 15.52
N ILE A 280 7.86 12.56 14.39
CA ILE A 280 7.81 11.10 14.22
C ILE A 280 8.87 10.69 13.20
N SER A 281 9.64 9.65 13.54
CA SER A 281 10.72 9.12 12.70
C SER A 281 10.89 7.62 12.88
N GLY A 282 11.33 6.94 11.83
CA GLY A 282 11.62 5.50 11.88
C GLY A 282 10.40 4.58 11.72
N LEU A 283 9.26 5.10 11.23
CA LEU A 283 8.12 4.26 10.85
C LEU A 283 8.49 3.37 9.67
N LYS A 284 8.15 2.08 9.76
CA LYS A 284 8.25 1.12 8.66
C LYS A 284 6.96 1.12 7.86
N SER A 285 6.97 0.48 6.68
CA SER A 285 5.78 0.36 5.81
C SER A 285 4.57 -0.22 6.55
N HIS A 286 4.78 -1.21 7.41
CA HIS A 286 3.71 -1.82 8.22
C HIS A 286 3.15 -0.87 9.28
N ASP A 287 3.98 -0.02 9.89
CA ASP A 287 3.51 0.98 10.85
C ASP A 287 2.68 2.06 10.15
N CYS A 288 3.12 2.48 8.96
CA CYS A 288 2.38 3.42 8.13
C CYS A 288 1.03 2.85 7.68
N HIS A 289 0.96 1.56 7.37
CA HIS A 289 -0.29 0.85 7.05
C HIS A 289 -1.28 0.91 8.22
N GLY A 290 -0.88 0.46 9.41
CA GLY A 290 -1.74 0.51 10.59
C GLY A 290 -2.12 1.94 11.00
N LEU A 291 -1.18 2.87 10.89
CA LEU A 291 -1.44 4.29 11.14
C LEU A 291 -2.45 4.86 10.14
N LEU A 292 -2.22 4.69 8.84
CA LEU A 292 -3.06 5.30 7.82
C LEU A 292 -4.46 4.71 7.83
N GLN A 293 -4.61 3.38 7.91
CA GLN A 293 -5.91 2.75 7.79
C GLN A 293 -6.77 2.84 9.06
N TYR A 294 -6.17 2.72 10.24
CA TYR A 294 -6.93 2.56 11.49
C TYR A 294 -6.72 3.69 12.50
N LEU A 295 -5.47 4.08 12.77
CA LEU A 295 -5.18 4.96 13.90
C LEU A 295 -5.33 6.45 13.56
N LEU A 296 -4.97 6.87 12.34
CA LEU A 296 -5.02 8.26 11.91
C LEU A 296 -6.44 8.82 11.98
N PRO A 297 -7.50 8.15 11.48
CA PRO A 297 -8.88 8.62 11.63
C PRO A 297 -9.31 8.90 13.06
N LEU A 298 -8.84 8.05 13.99
CA LEU A 298 -9.13 8.18 15.42
C LEU A 298 -8.32 9.32 16.04
N ALA A 299 -7.04 9.39 15.70
CA ALA A 299 -6.08 10.32 16.30
C ALA A 299 -6.32 11.78 15.91
N ILE A 300 -6.81 12.06 14.70
CA ILE A 300 -7.06 13.45 14.24
C ILE A 300 -8.45 13.97 14.63
N ARG A 301 -9.34 13.10 15.14
CA ARG A 301 -10.72 13.45 15.47
C ARG A 301 -10.75 14.51 16.57
N GLY A 302 -11.34 15.67 16.28
CA GLY A 302 -11.41 16.80 17.21
C GLY A 302 -10.14 17.66 17.30
N MET A 303 -9.17 17.46 16.39
CA MET A 303 -7.98 18.32 16.27
C MET A 303 -8.09 19.27 15.06
N LEU A 304 -7.95 18.74 13.85
CA LEU A 304 -8.03 19.56 12.63
C LEU A 304 -9.48 19.93 12.31
N CYS A 305 -9.68 21.01 11.54
CA CYS A 305 -11.03 21.39 11.15
C CYS A 305 -11.67 20.35 10.21
N LYS A 306 -13.00 20.36 10.15
CA LYS A 306 -13.80 19.38 9.41
C LYS A 306 -13.36 19.21 7.95
N SER A 307 -13.05 20.31 7.27
CA SER A 307 -12.61 20.31 5.86
C SER A 307 -11.29 19.56 5.60
N ILE A 308 -10.51 19.26 6.64
CA ILE A 308 -9.26 18.48 6.54
C ILE A 308 -9.44 17.09 7.13
N CYS A 309 -10.10 16.98 8.28
CA CYS A 309 -10.36 15.69 8.92
C CYS A 309 -11.16 14.76 8.01
N GLU A 310 -12.23 15.25 7.38
CA GLU A 310 -13.09 14.44 6.52
C GLU A 310 -12.33 13.78 5.37
N PRO A 311 -11.61 14.51 4.49
CA PRO A 311 -10.91 13.86 3.39
C PRO A 311 -9.74 12.98 3.86
N LEU A 312 -9.09 13.27 4.99
CA LEU A 312 -8.08 12.35 5.54
C LEU A 312 -8.71 11.05 6.05
N ILE A 313 -9.87 11.12 6.71
CA ILE A 313 -10.63 9.94 7.14
C ILE A 313 -11.14 9.15 5.93
N GLU A 314 -11.68 9.82 4.91
CA GLU A 314 -12.11 9.17 3.67
C GLU A 314 -10.96 8.45 2.97
N LEU A 315 -9.76 9.04 2.93
CA LEU A 315 -8.58 8.42 2.37
C LEU A 315 -8.12 7.20 3.18
N SER A 316 -8.18 7.28 4.51
CA SER A 316 -7.92 6.14 5.40
C SER A 316 -8.90 4.99 5.16
N LEU A 317 -10.20 5.31 5.05
CA LEU A 317 -11.25 4.33 4.76
C LEU A 317 -11.09 3.69 3.38
N PHE A 318 -10.67 4.47 2.38
CA PHE A 318 -10.33 3.96 1.06
C PHE A 318 -9.28 2.84 1.14
N PHE A 319 -8.15 3.09 1.80
CA PHE A 319 -7.10 2.07 1.96
C PHE A 319 -7.54 0.90 2.82
N ASN A 320 -8.34 1.17 3.87
CA ASN A 320 -8.88 0.11 4.71
C ASN A 320 -9.79 -0.85 3.94
N LEU A 321 -10.71 -0.34 3.11
CA LEU A 321 -11.58 -1.16 2.28
C LEU A 321 -10.79 -1.88 1.18
N LEU A 322 -9.84 -1.19 0.55
CA LEU A 322 -8.97 -1.79 -0.46
C LEU A 322 -8.14 -2.96 0.11
N GLY A 323 -7.71 -2.85 1.37
CA GLY A 323 -6.94 -3.86 2.11
C GLY A 323 -7.75 -4.94 2.81
N ALA A 324 -9.07 -5.00 2.60
CA ALA A 324 -9.91 -6.03 3.19
C ALA A 324 -9.56 -7.43 2.65
N LYS A 325 -9.76 -8.46 3.48
CA LYS A 325 -9.48 -9.86 3.13
C LYS A 325 -10.34 -10.36 1.96
N CYS A 326 -11.59 -9.92 1.93
CA CYS A 326 -12.56 -10.21 0.90
C CYS A 326 -13.03 -8.90 0.30
N LEU A 327 -12.98 -8.79 -1.03
CA LEU A 327 -13.41 -7.60 -1.76
C LEU A 327 -14.75 -7.88 -2.44
N ARG A 328 -15.74 -7.01 -2.20
CA ARG A 328 -16.98 -6.98 -2.97
C ARG A 328 -16.85 -5.98 -4.10
N ILE A 329 -17.35 -6.34 -5.28
CA ILE A 329 -17.29 -5.48 -6.47
C ILE A 329 -18.02 -4.15 -6.20
N ASP A 330 -19.21 -4.16 -5.60
CA ASP A 330 -19.94 -2.94 -5.24
C ASP A 330 -19.12 -1.98 -4.36
N ASP A 331 -18.39 -2.54 -3.39
CA ASP A 331 -17.55 -1.75 -2.48
C ASP A 331 -16.35 -1.15 -3.24
N LEU A 332 -15.78 -1.90 -4.20
CA LEU A 332 -14.72 -1.43 -5.09
C LEU A 332 -15.18 -0.31 -6.04
N GLU A 333 -16.35 -0.46 -6.65
CA GLU A 333 -16.97 0.57 -7.50
C GLU A 333 -17.25 1.84 -6.70
N GLN A 334 -17.74 1.69 -5.46
CA GLN A 334 -17.97 2.82 -4.57
C GLN A 334 -16.68 3.57 -4.25
N ILE A 335 -15.61 2.86 -3.85
CA ILE A 335 -14.34 3.53 -3.53
C ILE A 335 -13.65 4.10 -4.79
N ALA A 336 -13.84 3.49 -5.96
CA ALA A 336 -13.38 4.02 -7.24
C ALA A 336 -14.07 5.34 -7.60
N ALA A 337 -15.38 5.46 -7.33
CA ALA A 337 -16.13 6.70 -7.51
C ALA A 337 -15.80 7.76 -6.45
N GLN A 338 -15.46 7.34 -5.23
CA GLN A 338 -15.20 8.25 -4.10
C GLN A 338 -13.77 8.82 -4.09
N ILE A 339 -12.76 8.05 -4.50
CA ILE A 339 -11.35 8.49 -4.40
C ILE A 339 -11.06 9.80 -5.16
N PRO A 340 -11.60 10.07 -6.38
CA PRO A 340 -11.42 11.36 -7.03
C PRO A 340 -12.01 12.52 -6.22
N ILE A 341 -13.15 12.31 -5.56
CA ILE A 341 -13.79 13.32 -4.71
C ILE A 341 -12.90 13.62 -3.50
N THR A 342 -12.39 12.59 -2.84
CA THR A 342 -11.50 12.71 -1.69
C THR A 342 -10.20 13.43 -2.06
N LEU A 343 -9.57 13.09 -3.19
CA LEU A 343 -8.38 13.79 -3.68
C LEU A 343 -8.69 15.25 -4.05
N CYS A 344 -9.85 15.56 -4.64
CA CYS A 344 -10.28 16.94 -4.89
C CYS A 344 -10.48 17.75 -3.60
N LYS A 345 -11.04 17.14 -2.54
CA LYS A 345 -11.17 17.80 -1.23
C LYS A 345 -9.79 18.12 -0.64
N LEU A 346 -8.83 17.19 -0.76
CA LEU A 346 -7.45 17.45 -0.35
C LEU A 346 -6.83 18.55 -1.21
N GLU A 347 -7.03 18.52 -2.53
CA GLU A 347 -6.49 19.52 -3.45
C GLU A 347 -6.93 20.91 -3.07
N ASN A 348 -8.19 21.10 -2.68
CA ASN A 348 -8.75 22.38 -2.24
C ASN A 348 -8.10 22.96 -0.98
N VAL A 349 -7.37 22.17 -0.20
CA VAL A 349 -6.83 22.59 1.10
C VAL A 349 -5.30 22.53 1.14
N PHE A 350 -4.71 21.41 0.74
CA PHE A 350 -3.27 21.18 0.79
C PHE A 350 -2.53 21.87 -0.35
N PRO A 351 -1.26 22.29 -0.13
CA PRO A 351 -0.46 22.95 -1.16
C PRO A 351 -0.14 21.97 -2.32
N PRO A 352 0.14 22.47 -3.54
CA PRO A 352 0.46 21.65 -4.71
C PRO A 352 1.58 20.61 -4.46
N SER A 353 2.55 20.95 -3.64
CA SER A 353 3.65 20.09 -3.23
C SER A 353 3.23 18.80 -2.51
N PHE A 354 2.03 18.76 -1.95
CA PHE A 354 1.45 17.55 -1.36
C PHE A 354 1.15 16.49 -2.43
N PHE A 355 0.75 16.92 -3.63
CA PHE A 355 0.35 16.07 -4.75
C PHE A 355 1.58 15.63 -5.55
N ASP A 356 2.46 14.85 -4.92
CA ASP A 356 3.41 14.06 -5.69
C ASP A 356 2.72 12.85 -6.34
N VAL A 357 3.44 12.12 -7.21
CA VAL A 357 2.87 11.00 -7.96
C VAL A 357 2.28 9.95 -7.04
N MET A 358 2.85 9.72 -5.85
CA MET A 358 2.35 8.71 -4.91
C MET A 358 1.00 9.07 -4.33
N VAL A 359 0.65 10.36 -4.22
CA VAL A 359 -0.68 10.81 -3.79
C VAL A 359 -1.70 10.75 -4.94
N HIS A 360 -1.23 10.76 -6.19
CA HIS A 360 -2.09 10.61 -7.36
C HIS A 360 -2.48 9.15 -7.65
N LEU A 361 -1.52 8.21 -7.53
CA LEU A 361 -1.73 6.79 -7.84
C LEU A 361 -2.94 6.09 -7.17
N PRO A 362 -3.39 6.46 -5.95
CA PRO A 362 -4.60 5.90 -5.35
C PRO A 362 -5.84 5.92 -6.24
N ILE A 363 -5.93 6.87 -7.18
CA ILE A 363 -7.05 6.96 -8.11
C ILE A 363 -7.20 5.74 -9.03
N HIS A 364 -6.13 4.94 -9.18
CA HIS A 364 -6.11 3.75 -10.03
C HIS A 364 -6.28 2.43 -9.25
N LEU A 365 -6.05 2.44 -7.94
CA LEU A 365 -5.91 1.19 -7.16
C LEU A 365 -7.19 0.37 -7.06
N ALA A 366 -8.35 1.02 -6.98
CA ALA A 366 -9.64 0.32 -6.95
C ALA A 366 -9.89 -0.44 -8.27
N ASN A 367 -9.57 0.18 -9.40
CA ASN A 367 -9.68 -0.47 -10.71
C ASN A 367 -8.69 -1.64 -10.85
N GLU A 368 -7.45 -1.48 -10.37
CA GLU A 368 -6.52 -2.62 -10.33
C GLU A 368 -7.03 -3.77 -9.46
N ALA A 369 -7.67 -3.47 -8.33
CA ALA A 369 -8.28 -4.49 -7.47
C ALA A 369 -9.49 -5.18 -8.08
N MET A 370 -10.29 -4.48 -8.90
CA MET A 370 -11.37 -5.12 -9.66
C MET A 370 -10.84 -6.11 -10.71
N ILE A 371 -9.67 -5.84 -11.31
CA ILE A 371 -9.06 -6.71 -12.32
C ILE A 371 -8.29 -7.88 -11.68
N ALA A 372 -7.43 -7.58 -10.70
CA ALA A 372 -6.45 -8.53 -10.16
C ALA A 372 -6.83 -9.10 -8.79
N GLY A 373 -7.98 -8.72 -8.25
CA GLY A 373 -8.49 -9.21 -6.97
C GLY A 373 -7.79 -8.61 -5.74
N PRO A 374 -7.93 -9.27 -4.58
CA PRO A 374 -7.45 -8.79 -3.29
C PRO A 374 -5.97 -8.38 -3.29
N ILE A 375 -5.69 -7.20 -2.74
CA ILE A 375 -4.32 -6.68 -2.70
C ILE A 375 -3.39 -7.54 -1.83
N GLN A 376 -3.93 -8.36 -0.92
CA GLN A 376 -3.16 -9.30 -0.07
C GLN A 376 -2.19 -10.20 -0.85
N TYR A 377 -2.57 -10.61 -2.05
CA TYR A 377 -1.74 -11.43 -2.95
C TYR A 377 -0.76 -10.60 -3.80
N ARG A 378 -0.84 -9.27 -3.68
CA ARG A 378 -0.12 -8.29 -4.48
C ARG A 378 0.71 -7.32 -3.63
N TRP A 379 0.88 -7.58 -2.33
CA TRP A 379 1.79 -6.81 -1.49
C TRP A 379 3.24 -7.22 -1.67
N MET A 380 4.11 -6.25 -1.48
CA MET A 380 5.54 -6.51 -1.33
C MET A 380 5.93 -7.00 0.07
N TYR A 381 5.04 -7.01 1.07
CA TYR A 381 5.38 -7.47 2.43
C TYR A 381 5.99 -8.88 2.48
N PRO A 382 5.40 -9.93 1.85
CA PRO A 382 5.98 -11.27 1.91
C PRO A 382 7.31 -11.33 1.17
N VAL A 383 7.41 -10.65 0.03
CA VAL A 383 8.61 -10.61 -0.81
C VAL A 383 9.76 -9.93 -0.08
N GLU A 384 9.54 -8.76 0.52
CA GLU A 384 10.56 -8.04 1.29
C GLU A 384 10.98 -8.79 2.55
N LYS A 385 10.03 -9.45 3.25
CA LYS A 385 10.36 -10.32 4.40
C LYS A 385 11.25 -11.48 3.96
N TRP A 386 10.97 -12.08 2.80
CA TRP A 386 11.79 -13.13 2.23
C TRP A 386 13.20 -12.63 1.85
N LEU A 387 13.29 -11.50 1.17
CA LEU A 387 14.57 -10.88 0.82
C LEU A 387 15.38 -10.50 2.07
N TYR A 388 14.72 -10.05 3.14
CA TYR A 388 15.36 -9.80 4.43
C TYR A 388 15.93 -11.08 5.04
N PHE A 389 15.18 -12.19 5.00
CA PHE A 389 15.68 -13.50 5.44
C PHE A 389 16.90 -13.92 4.61
N LEU A 390 16.83 -13.89 3.28
CA LEU A 390 17.97 -14.22 2.42
C LEU A 390 19.20 -13.35 2.73
N LYS A 391 19.00 -12.05 2.95
CA LYS A 391 20.08 -11.13 3.32
C LYS A 391 20.73 -11.52 4.66
N SER A 392 19.97 -12.07 5.59
CA SER A 392 20.52 -12.53 6.88
C SER A 392 21.43 -13.75 6.76
N LEU A 393 21.34 -14.51 5.66
CA LEU A 393 22.19 -15.67 5.37
C LEU A 393 23.56 -15.26 4.78
N VAL A 394 23.76 -13.99 4.44
CA VAL A 394 25.03 -13.51 3.88
C VAL A 394 26.09 -13.40 4.98
N GLY A 395 26.84 -14.48 5.19
CA GLY A 395 28.00 -14.50 6.09
C GLY A 395 29.26 -13.87 5.48
N ASN A 396 29.47 -14.03 4.17
CA ASN A 396 30.59 -13.44 3.44
C ASN A 396 30.09 -12.53 2.32
N SER A 397 30.22 -11.21 2.51
CA SER A 397 29.81 -10.22 1.51
C SER A 397 30.64 -10.23 0.22
N ALA A 398 31.80 -10.91 0.18
CA ALA A 398 32.59 -11.09 -1.05
C ALA A 398 32.00 -12.16 -1.97
N CYS A 399 31.22 -13.11 -1.42
CA CYS A 399 30.58 -14.19 -2.16
C CYS A 399 29.11 -14.35 -1.70
N PRO A 400 28.26 -13.32 -1.88
CA PRO A 400 26.92 -13.30 -1.30
C PRO A 400 26.03 -14.42 -1.82
N GLU A 401 26.14 -14.80 -3.11
CA GLU A 401 25.39 -15.89 -3.71
C GLU A 401 25.71 -17.24 -3.03
N GLY A 402 27.01 -17.53 -2.87
CA GLY A 402 27.48 -18.76 -2.23
C GLY A 402 27.07 -18.82 -0.76
N SER A 403 27.19 -17.70 -0.03
CA SER A 403 26.74 -17.62 1.37
C SER A 403 25.23 -17.84 1.51
N ILE A 404 24.42 -17.26 0.62
CA ILE A 404 22.97 -17.48 0.66
C ILE A 404 22.65 -18.94 0.36
N ALA A 405 23.27 -19.54 -0.66
CA ALA A 405 23.02 -20.94 -1.02
C ALA A 405 23.37 -21.89 0.14
N GLU A 406 24.55 -21.72 0.75
CA GLU A 406 24.99 -22.52 1.89
C GLU A 406 24.08 -22.33 3.12
N GLY A 407 23.79 -21.08 3.50
CA GLY A 407 22.94 -20.77 4.63
C GLY A 407 21.49 -21.23 4.43
N TYR A 408 21.00 -21.21 3.19
CA TYR A 408 19.69 -21.70 2.84
C TYR A 408 19.63 -23.23 2.96
N LEU A 409 20.63 -23.94 2.40
CA LEU A 409 20.74 -25.40 2.53
C LEU A 409 20.78 -25.83 4.01
N ALA A 410 21.58 -25.12 4.82
CA ALA A 410 21.64 -25.37 6.26
C ALA A 410 20.28 -25.15 6.93
N THR A 411 19.56 -24.08 6.55
CA THR A 411 18.21 -23.80 7.06
C THR A 411 17.22 -24.90 6.67
N GLU A 412 17.24 -25.38 5.43
CA GLU A 412 16.38 -26.48 4.97
C GLU A 412 16.67 -27.78 5.71
N CYS A 413 17.95 -28.17 5.82
CA CYS A 413 18.36 -29.36 6.57
C CYS A 413 17.92 -29.30 8.03
N LEU A 414 18.16 -28.18 8.71
CA LEU A 414 17.72 -27.97 10.10
C LEU A 414 16.19 -27.99 10.22
N THR A 415 15.48 -27.41 9.25
CA THR A 415 14.01 -27.46 9.20
C THR A 415 13.53 -28.90 9.04
N LEU A 416 14.13 -29.71 8.17
CA LEU A 416 13.77 -31.12 8.05
C LEU A 416 14.03 -31.89 9.36
N CYS A 417 15.23 -31.75 9.93
CA CYS A 417 15.60 -32.39 11.20
C CYS A 417 14.63 -32.01 12.34
N SER A 418 14.22 -30.74 12.40
CA SER A 418 13.31 -30.27 13.44
C SER A 418 11.96 -30.99 13.48
N ARG A 419 11.50 -31.56 12.37
CA ARG A 419 10.25 -32.36 12.34
C ARG A 419 10.33 -33.64 13.17
N TYR A 420 11.54 -34.14 13.42
CA TYR A 420 11.80 -35.38 14.15
C TYR A 420 12.33 -35.14 15.58
N LEU A 421 12.57 -33.87 15.96
CA LEU A 421 13.14 -33.49 17.25
C LEU A 421 12.04 -32.97 18.18
N HIS A 422 11.38 -33.89 18.89
CA HIS A 422 10.26 -33.56 19.78
C HIS A 422 10.67 -33.13 21.18
N THR A 423 11.91 -33.42 21.60
CA THR A 423 12.40 -33.20 22.97
C THR A 423 13.10 -31.85 23.17
N MET A 424 13.31 -31.10 22.09
CA MET A 424 13.94 -29.78 22.12
C MET A 424 13.06 -28.77 21.39
N GLU A 425 13.27 -27.50 21.69
CA GLU A 425 12.60 -26.41 21.02
C GLU A 425 13.06 -26.31 19.57
N THR A 426 12.09 -26.27 18.65
CA THR A 426 12.30 -26.20 17.22
C THR A 426 11.28 -25.26 16.58
N LYS A 427 11.46 -24.90 15.32
CA LYS A 427 10.51 -24.04 14.59
C LYS A 427 9.07 -24.57 14.55
N PHE A 428 8.84 -25.88 14.70
CA PHE A 428 7.51 -26.50 14.60
C PHE A 428 6.80 -26.72 15.94
N ASN A 429 7.56 -26.84 17.03
CA ASN A 429 7.02 -27.00 18.39
C ASN A 429 7.33 -25.80 19.28
N LEU A 430 7.88 -24.72 18.70
CA LEU A 430 8.05 -23.45 19.38
C LEU A 430 6.67 -22.95 19.81
N LEU A 431 6.51 -22.83 21.12
CA LEU A 431 5.30 -22.29 21.72
C LEU A 431 5.17 -20.82 21.33
N GLU A 432 3.93 -20.31 21.33
CA GLU A 432 3.72 -18.91 20.99
C GLU A 432 4.54 -18.01 21.90
N ARG A 433 4.93 -16.84 21.37
CA ARG A 433 5.83 -15.91 22.04
C ARG A 433 5.38 -15.51 23.45
N ASN A 434 4.08 -15.61 23.73
CA ASN A 434 3.45 -15.27 25.00
C ASN A 434 2.93 -16.50 25.76
N TYR A 435 3.33 -17.73 25.42
CA TYR A 435 2.90 -18.93 26.15
C TYR A 435 3.48 -18.93 27.58
N ASP A 436 2.63 -19.16 28.58
CA ASP A 436 2.99 -19.07 30.01
C ASP A 436 3.25 -20.42 30.69
N GLY A 437 3.16 -21.55 29.97
CA GLY A 437 3.34 -22.87 30.55
C GLY A 437 2.13 -23.41 31.32
N GLY A 438 0.98 -22.73 31.27
CA GLY A 438 -0.26 -23.19 31.87
C GLY A 438 -0.83 -24.45 31.20
N VAL A 439 -1.77 -25.11 31.89
CA VAL A 439 -2.49 -26.27 31.33
C VAL A 439 -3.33 -25.77 30.14
N ILE A 440 -3.23 -26.46 29.00
CA ILE A 440 -4.16 -26.29 27.88
C ILE A 440 -5.53 -26.78 28.36
N GLU A 441 -6.31 -25.89 28.96
CA GLU A 441 -7.71 -26.14 29.28
C GLU A 441 -8.54 -25.88 28.01
N SER A 442 -8.37 -26.74 26.99
CA SER A 442 -9.28 -26.71 25.84
C SER A 442 -10.58 -27.41 26.25
N ASP A 443 -11.50 -26.67 26.85
CA ASP A 443 -12.85 -27.14 27.19
C ASP A 443 -13.84 -27.07 25.99
N GLY A 444 -13.31 -26.80 24.78
CA GLY A 444 -14.09 -26.72 23.54
C GLY A 444 -14.45 -25.29 23.10
N GLY A 445 -13.76 -24.27 23.63
CA GLY A 445 -13.85 -22.88 23.19
C GLY A 445 -13.08 -22.55 21.89
N LEU A 446 -13.01 -21.26 21.55
CA LEU A 446 -12.29 -20.75 20.36
C LEU A 446 -10.79 -21.05 20.45
N THR A 447 -10.18 -21.42 19.32
CA THR A 447 -8.75 -21.76 19.25
C THR A 447 -7.86 -20.60 19.70
N ILE A 448 -8.30 -19.34 19.53
CA ILE A 448 -7.59 -18.15 20.02
C ILE A 448 -7.41 -18.10 21.54
N PHE A 449 -8.20 -18.87 22.30
CA PHE A 449 -8.10 -18.99 23.76
C PHE A 449 -7.56 -20.34 24.23
N SER A 450 -7.09 -21.18 23.31
CA SER A 450 -6.56 -22.51 23.64
C SER A 450 -5.24 -22.47 24.41
N GLN A 451 -4.55 -21.32 24.42
CA GLN A 451 -3.28 -21.14 25.12
C GLN A 451 -3.39 -20.04 26.17
N PRO A 452 -3.03 -20.33 27.43
CA PRO A 452 -2.93 -19.30 28.46
C PRO A 452 -1.79 -18.31 28.11
N GLY A 453 -2.10 -17.02 28.25
CA GLY A 453 -1.23 -15.92 27.84
C GLY A 453 -0.41 -15.35 29.00
N LYS A 454 0.87 -15.10 28.76
CA LYS A 454 1.81 -14.49 29.71
C LYS A 454 1.62 -12.98 29.78
N GLU A 455 1.44 -12.46 30.99
CA GLU A 455 1.52 -11.03 31.25
C GLU A 455 2.92 -10.51 30.87
N LEU A 456 2.99 -9.58 29.92
CA LEU A 456 4.26 -9.06 29.41
C LEU A 456 5.01 -8.19 30.46
N ARG A 457 4.33 -7.73 31.52
CA ARG A 457 4.82 -6.85 32.62
C ARG A 457 3.90 -6.94 33.85
N ASP A 458 4.29 -6.32 34.97
CA ASP A 458 3.38 -5.99 36.09
C ASP A 458 2.20 -5.14 35.58
N GLY A 459 1.12 -5.81 35.21
CA GLY A 459 -0.12 -5.19 34.77
C GLY A 459 -0.99 -4.78 35.95
N LYS A 460 -1.79 -3.72 35.78
CA LYS A 460 -2.95 -3.52 36.65
C LYS A 460 -4.13 -4.23 36.00
N LEU A 461 -4.78 -5.09 36.77
CA LEU A 461 -5.99 -5.77 36.36
C LEU A 461 -7.08 -4.71 36.17
N ASP A 462 -7.45 -4.44 34.92
CA ASP A 462 -8.52 -3.51 34.57
C ASP A 462 -9.77 -4.31 34.21
N LYS A 463 -10.93 -3.87 34.70
CA LYS A 463 -12.20 -4.54 34.42
C LYS A 463 -12.92 -3.75 33.36
N LEU A 464 -13.03 -4.33 32.17
CA LEU A 464 -13.88 -3.80 31.11
C LEU A 464 -15.30 -3.59 31.65
N ASN A 465 -15.91 -2.46 31.31
CA ASN A 465 -17.30 -2.27 31.64
C ASN A 465 -18.18 -3.25 30.83
N PRO A 466 -19.42 -3.56 31.27
CA PRO A 466 -20.25 -4.57 30.60
C PRO A 466 -20.50 -4.29 29.11
N HIS A 467 -20.55 -3.01 28.70
CA HIS A 467 -20.77 -2.61 27.31
C HIS A 467 -19.51 -2.78 26.45
N GLU A 468 -18.34 -2.47 26.99
CA GLU A 468 -17.05 -2.74 26.34
C GLU A 468 -16.81 -4.25 26.20
N LEU A 469 -17.16 -5.01 27.23
CA LEU A 469 -17.07 -6.47 27.20
C LEU A 469 -18.02 -7.07 26.17
N GLU A 470 -19.28 -6.62 26.11
CA GLU A 470 -20.26 -7.03 25.07
C GLU A 470 -19.71 -6.77 23.67
N LYS A 471 -19.15 -5.58 23.43
CA LYS A 471 -18.56 -5.23 22.13
C LYS A 471 -17.33 -6.04 21.78
N ALA A 472 -16.42 -6.25 22.75
CA ALA A 472 -15.23 -7.06 22.54
C ALA A 472 -15.60 -8.51 22.22
N HIS A 473 -16.57 -9.06 22.95
CA HIS A 473 -17.07 -10.42 22.71
C HIS A 473 -17.70 -10.56 21.31
N ILE A 474 -18.59 -9.64 20.91
CA ILE A 474 -19.16 -9.61 19.55
C ILE A 474 -18.06 -9.55 18.50
N TYR A 475 -17.06 -8.68 18.70
CA TYR A 475 -15.96 -8.53 17.76
C TYR A 475 -15.17 -9.83 17.60
N ILE A 476 -14.83 -10.49 18.72
CA ILE A 476 -14.07 -11.75 18.71
C ILE A 476 -14.86 -12.82 17.95
N LEU A 477 -16.14 -13.04 18.32
CA LEU A 477 -16.98 -14.03 17.65
C LEU A 477 -17.04 -13.78 16.14
N LYS A 478 -17.25 -12.55 15.70
CA LYS A 478 -17.36 -12.25 14.27
C LYS A 478 -16.05 -12.38 13.48
N ASN A 479 -14.91 -12.52 14.16
CA ASN A 479 -13.59 -12.61 13.54
C ASN A 479 -12.89 -13.96 13.79
N CYS A 480 -13.58 -14.94 14.36
CA CYS A 480 -13.07 -16.28 14.56
C CYS A 480 -13.54 -17.23 13.44
N ASP A 481 -12.63 -18.08 12.97
CA ASP A 481 -12.89 -19.01 11.87
C ASP A 481 -13.97 -20.04 12.25
N GLU A 482 -14.04 -20.42 13.53
CA GLU A 482 -15.04 -21.34 14.08
C GLU A 482 -16.47 -20.78 14.04
N ILE A 483 -16.61 -19.46 13.94
CA ILE A 483 -17.90 -18.77 13.89
C ILE A 483 -18.32 -18.44 12.45
N GLN A 484 -17.42 -18.49 11.47
CA GLN A 484 -17.74 -18.19 10.06
C GLN A 484 -18.93 -18.99 9.51
N PRO A 485 -19.02 -20.32 9.72
CA PRO A 485 -20.17 -21.09 9.21
C PRO A 485 -21.52 -20.62 9.78
N PHE A 486 -21.52 -20.12 11.02
CA PHE A 486 -22.72 -19.59 11.68
C PHE A 486 -23.10 -18.20 11.17
N LEU A 487 -22.12 -17.37 10.78
CA LEU A 487 -22.37 -16.07 10.15
C LEU A 487 -22.99 -16.26 8.76
N GLU A 488 -22.48 -17.23 7.99
CA GLU A 488 -23.04 -17.59 6.69
C GLU A 488 -24.49 -18.08 6.85
N GLU A 489 -24.73 -19.04 7.74
CA GLU A 489 -26.07 -19.55 8.02
C GLU A 489 -27.04 -18.45 8.48
N PHE A 490 -26.60 -17.55 9.36
CA PHE A 490 -27.43 -16.45 9.83
C PHE A 490 -27.76 -15.45 8.72
N SER A 491 -26.87 -15.26 7.74
CA SER A 491 -27.09 -14.37 6.60
C SER A 491 -28.13 -14.90 5.59
N GLU A 492 -28.41 -16.20 5.63
CA GLU A 492 -29.40 -16.86 4.78
C GLU A 492 -30.81 -16.86 5.39
N ILE A 493 -30.96 -16.43 6.65
CA ILE A 493 -32.26 -16.35 7.32
C ILE A 493 -33.06 -15.18 6.71
N PRO A 494 -34.30 -15.39 6.23
CA PRO A 494 -35.11 -14.32 5.67
C PRO A 494 -35.46 -13.25 6.72
N GLY A 495 -34.71 -12.16 6.73
CA GLY A 495 -35.03 -10.93 7.45
C GLY A 495 -35.92 -10.01 6.61
N ASP A 496 -36.84 -9.30 7.25
CA ASP A 496 -37.63 -8.24 6.61
C ASP A 496 -36.67 -7.20 6.02
N THR A 497 -36.75 -6.99 4.71
CA THR A 497 -35.76 -6.30 3.85
C THR A 497 -35.40 -4.86 4.23
N SER A 498 -35.92 -4.31 5.33
CA SER A 498 -35.60 -2.98 5.87
C SER A 498 -34.67 -2.98 7.09
N GLN A 499 -34.43 -4.12 7.75
CA GLN A 499 -33.59 -4.20 8.95
C GLN A 499 -32.25 -4.88 8.63
N LYS A 500 -31.14 -4.15 8.63
CA LYS A 500 -29.82 -4.78 8.79
C LYS A 500 -29.84 -5.54 10.11
N HIS A 501 -29.61 -6.85 10.09
CA HIS A 501 -29.56 -7.64 11.31
C HIS A 501 -28.57 -7.03 12.30
N SER A 502 -29.03 -6.80 13.53
CA SER A 502 -28.17 -6.21 14.55
C SER A 502 -27.20 -7.25 15.09
N ASP A 503 -26.02 -6.83 15.53
CA ASP A 503 -25.06 -7.74 16.19
C ASP A 503 -25.70 -8.48 17.38
N ARG A 504 -26.67 -7.86 18.04
CA ARG A 504 -27.43 -8.47 19.15
C ARG A 504 -28.35 -9.59 18.70
N GLU A 505 -28.96 -9.47 17.53
CA GLU A 505 -29.80 -10.53 16.95
C GLU A 505 -28.97 -11.75 16.59
N PHE A 506 -27.80 -11.54 15.97
CA PHE A 506 -26.87 -12.64 15.68
C PHE A 506 -26.45 -13.37 16.95
N ILE A 507 -26.06 -12.64 18.00
CA ILE A 507 -25.67 -13.26 19.28
C ILE A 507 -26.84 -13.99 19.94
N SER A 508 -28.05 -13.44 19.91
CA SER A 508 -29.23 -14.12 20.46
C SER A 508 -29.52 -15.41 19.72
N TRP A 509 -29.50 -15.37 18.38
CA TRP A 509 -29.67 -16.54 17.52
C TRP A 509 -28.60 -17.61 17.77
N LEU A 510 -27.34 -17.19 17.91
CA LEU A 510 -26.23 -18.10 18.18
C LEU A 510 -26.33 -18.78 19.55
N LYS A 511 -26.87 -18.07 20.57
CA LYS A 511 -27.19 -18.64 21.88
C LYS A 511 -28.32 -19.65 21.82
N GLU A 512 -29.38 -19.36 21.05
CA GLU A 512 -30.51 -20.27 20.84
C GLU A 512 -30.10 -21.57 20.14
N LYS A 513 -29.11 -21.49 19.24
CA LYS A 513 -28.47 -22.66 18.59
C LYS A 513 -27.66 -23.55 19.55
N GLY A 514 -27.48 -23.16 20.81
CA GLY A 514 -26.74 -23.93 21.80
C GLY A 514 -25.23 -23.98 21.54
N CYS A 515 -24.69 -23.01 20.77
CA CYS A 515 -23.27 -22.94 20.50
C CYS A 515 -22.52 -22.59 21.80
N ARG A 516 -21.73 -23.55 22.31
CA ARG A 516 -20.98 -23.40 23.58
C ARG A 516 -19.94 -22.27 23.53
N ILE A 517 -19.54 -21.87 22.32
CA ILE A 517 -18.59 -20.80 22.06
C ILE A 517 -19.08 -19.42 22.58
N VAL A 518 -20.40 -19.23 22.75
CA VAL A 518 -20.99 -17.94 23.18
C VAL A 518 -21.03 -17.74 24.70
N GLN A 519 -20.51 -18.69 25.48
CA GLN A 519 -20.53 -18.64 26.96
C GLN A 519 -19.24 -18.07 27.58
N MET A 520 -18.30 -17.61 26.76
CA MET A 520 -17.14 -16.80 27.18
C MET A 520 -17.54 -15.38 27.57
#